data_AF-A0A3B9MSS5-F1
#
_entry.id   AF-A0A3B9MSS5-F1
#
_cell.length_a   1.000
_cell.length_b   1.000
_cell.length_c   1.000
_cell.angle_alpha   90.00
_cell.angle_beta   90.00
_cell.angle_gamma   90.00
#
_symmetry.space_group_name_H-M   'P 1'
#
loop_
_entity.id
_entity.type
_entity.pdbx_description
1 polymer ?
#
loop_
_entity_poly.entity_id
_entity_poly.type
_entity_poly.pdbx_seq_one_letter_code
_entity_poly.pdbx_strand_id
1 'polypeptide(L)'
;MKVTYKREDHRSYLVILQDRKELTEEEDFSMTMLMRNPFAGLLRPEEKVFNGEISIYYDISGKQSLSVLYERKFFDGEALRKLLRDLKEVYKNLSGYLADTEGIILDPEYIFLDTNQGRFYFLYYPQTETEDRAGEFSEYLLDRIEDKDESAVMQAYEFYRLVK
;
A
#
# COMPACT_ATOMS: atom_id res chain seq x y z
N MET A 1 9.49 -0.08 11.10
CA MET A 1 9.01 -1.32 10.43
C MET A 1 10.19 -2.18 9.97
N LYS A 2 10.26 -3.48 10.30
CA LYS A 2 11.31 -4.40 9.81
C LYS A 2 10.73 -5.40 8.80
N VAL A 3 11.01 -5.17 7.52
CA VAL A 3 10.47 -5.95 6.40
C VAL A 3 11.48 -6.98 5.90
N THR A 4 10.99 -8.17 5.55
CA THR A 4 11.75 -9.21 4.84
C THR A 4 10.90 -9.80 3.71
N TYR A 5 11.54 -10.36 2.68
CA TYR A 5 10.86 -11.05 1.59
C TYR A 5 11.11 -12.55 1.69
N LYS A 6 10.03 -13.34 1.56
CA LYS A 6 10.11 -14.81 1.59
C LYS A 6 9.42 -15.42 0.38
N ARG A 7 9.91 -16.58 -0.04
CA ARG A 7 9.30 -17.38 -1.10
C ARG A 7 9.08 -18.80 -0.61
N GLU A 8 7.83 -19.23 -0.57
CA GLU A 8 7.38 -20.52 -0.05
C GLU A 8 6.24 -21.05 -0.95
N ASP A 9 6.29 -22.31 -1.37
CA ASP A 9 5.22 -22.97 -2.16
C ASP A 9 4.68 -22.17 -3.36
N HIS A 10 5.60 -21.65 -4.19
CA HIS A 10 5.31 -20.77 -5.35
C HIS A 10 4.67 -19.42 -5.02
N ARG A 11 4.52 -19.08 -3.74
CA ARG A 11 4.07 -17.77 -3.29
C ARG A 11 5.23 -16.90 -2.85
N SER A 12 5.08 -15.60 -3.07
CA SER A 12 6.00 -14.57 -2.60
C SER A 12 5.31 -13.75 -1.52
N TYR A 13 5.99 -13.55 -0.40
CA TYR A 13 5.48 -12.84 0.76
C TYR A 13 6.37 -11.66 1.13
N LEU A 14 5.74 -10.54 1.42
CA LEU A 14 6.32 -9.47 2.23
C LEU A 14 6.00 -9.82 3.69
N VAL A 15 7.01 -9.88 4.55
CA VAL A 15 6.86 -10.31 5.94
C VAL A 15 7.34 -9.21 6.87
N ILE A 16 6.45 -8.81 7.78
CA ILE A 16 6.74 -7.82 8.82
C ILE A 16 6.78 -8.54 10.17
N LEU A 17 7.86 -8.37 10.92
CA LEU A 17 7.90 -8.78 12.32
C LEU A 17 7.10 -7.78 13.14
N GLN A 18 6.13 -8.25 13.91
CA GLN A 18 5.23 -7.42 14.70
C GLN A 18 5.41 -7.73 16.19
N ASP A 19 5.73 -6.71 16.97
CA ASP A 19 5.63 -6.81 18.43
C ASP A 19 4.27 -6.27 18.87
N ARG A 20 3.33 -7.17 19.19
CA ARG A 20 1.98 -6.78 19.65
C ARG A 20 1.99 -5.97 20.95
N LYS A 21 3.04 -6.05 21.77
CA LYS A 21 3.12 -5.25 23.01
C LYS A 21 3.28 -3.76 22.74
N GLU A 22 3.63 -3.41 21.51
CA GLU A 22 3.85 -2.03 21.06
C GLU A 22 2.63 -1.45 20.33
N LEU A 23 1.52 -2.20 20.20
CA LEU A 23 0.29 -1.68 19.61
C LEU A 23 -0.58 -1.00 20.66
N THR A 24 -1.11 0.17 20.31
CA THR A 24 -2.26 0.77 20.97
C THR A 24 -3.53 -0.04 20.67
N GLU A 25 -4.60 0.19 21.45
CA GLU A 25 -5.90 -0.48 21.24
C GLU A 25 -6.49 -0.20 19.85
N GLU A 26 -6.29 1.00 19.32
CA GLU A 26 -6.77 1.41 17.99
C GLU A 26 -6.04 0.68 16.86
N GLU A 27 -4.73 0.52 17.00
CA GLU A 27 -3.91 -0.20 16.02
C GLU A 27 -4.21 -1.70 16.03
N ASP A 28 -4.39 -2.32 17.21
CA ASP A 28 -4.79 -3.73 17.34
C ASP A 28 -6.21 -3.97 16.78
N PHE A 29 -7.13 -3.03 17.01
CA PHE A 29 -8.46 -3.06 16.41
C PHE A 29 -8.39 -3.03 14.88
N SER A 30 -7.61 -2.12 14.31
CA SER A 30 -7.48 -1.99 12.86
C SER A 30 -6.88 -3.25 12.24
N MET A 31 -5.82 -3.80 12.83
CA MET A 31 -5.26 -5.09 12.39
C MET A 31 -6.28 -6.23 12.51
N THR A 32 -7.05 -6.28 13.59
CA THR A 32 -8.12 -7.27 13.77
C THR A 32 -9.17 -7.17 12.68
N MET A 33 -9.56 -5.95 12.28
CA MET A 33 -10.50 -5.73 11.18
C MET A 33 -9.93 -6.26 9.87
N LEU A 34 -8.68 -5.94 9.54
CA LEU A 34 -8.01 -6.40 8.32
C LEU A 34 -7.87 -7.92 8.23
N MET A 35 -7.63 -8.59 9.36
CA MET A 35 -7.55 -10.05 9.41
C MET A 35 -8.90 -10.73 9.17
N ARG A 36 -10.00 -10.10 9.63
CA ARG A 36 -11.35 -10.67 9.59
C ARG A 36 -12.11 -10.36 8.30
N ASN A 37 -11.80 -9.25 7.64
CA ASN A 37 -12.54 -8.77 6.48
C ASN A 37 -11.64 -8.68 5.24
N PRO A 38 -12.12 -9.10 4.05
CA PRO A 38 -11.39 -8.85 2.82
C PRO A 38 -11.51 -7.37 2.45
N PHE A 39 -10.45 -6.60 2.66
CA PHE A 39 -10.34 -5.22 2.17
C PHE A 39 -9.87 -5.23 0.72
N ALA A 40 -10.80 -4.97 -0.20
CA ALA A 40 -10.47 -4.85 -1.61
C ALA A 40 -9.46 -3.69 -1.81
N GLY A 41 -8.34 -3.99 -2.48
CA GLY A 41 -7.25 -3.03 -2.67
C GLY A 41 -6.19 -3.01 -1.56
N LEU A 42 -6.34 -3.76 -0.46
CA LEU A 42 -5.23 -3.98 0.48
C LEU A 42 -4.55 -5.32 0.23
N LEU A 43 -3.26 -5.38 0.47
CA LEU A 43 -2.58 -6.67 0.60
C LEU A 43 -3.18 -7.40 1.81
N ARG A 44 -3.63 -8.64 1.59
CA ARG A 44 -4.25 -9.43 2.64
C ARG A 44 -3.19 -9.84 3.67
N PRO A 45 -3.35 -9.47 4.96
CA PRO A 45 -2.45 -9.94 6.00
C PRO A 45 -2.81 -11.37 6.42
N GLU A 46 -1.78 -12.15 6.72
CA GLU A 46 -1.86 -13.46 7.35
C GLU A 46 -0.93 -13.48 8.57
N GLU A 47 -1.49 -13.62 9.76
CA GLU A 47 -0.69 -13.74 10.97
C GLU A 47 -0.09 -15.14 11.10
N LYS A 48 1.20 -15.21 11.41
CA LYS A 48 1.88 -16.43 11.82
C LYS A 48 2.58 -16.20 13.16
N VAL A 49 2.44 -17.18 14.05
CA VAL A 49 3.12 -17.21 15.34
C VAL A 49 4.13 -18.34 15.33
N PHE A 50 5.40 -18.04 15.62
CA PHE A 50 6.46 -19.04 15.72
C PHE A 50 7.37 -18.71 16.90
N ASN A 51 7.57 -19.67 17.81
CA ASN A 51 8.35 -19.51 19.05
C ASN A 51 7.98 -18.27 19.89
N GLY A 52 6.71 -17.85 19.86
CA GLY A 52 6.23 -16.68 20.59
C GLY A 52 6.43 -15.34 19.87
N GLU A 53 7.07 -15.32 18.70
CA GLU A 53 7.16 -14.14 17.83
C GLU A 53 5.99 -14.11 16.85
N ILE A 54 5.43 -12.91 16.62
CA ILE A 54 4.34 -12.68 15.69
C ILE A 54 4.90 -12.06 14.41
N SER A 55 4.49 -12.59 13.28
CA SER A 55 4.85 -12.07 11.96
C SER A 55 3.61 -11.95 11.09
N ILE A 56 3.51 -10.86 10.35
CA ILE A 56 2.42 -10.65 9.38
C ILE A 56 2.97 -10.88 7.99
N TYR A 57 2.35 -11.82 7.28
CA TYR A 57 2.67 -12.19 5.92
C TYR A 57 1.67 -11.54 4.98
N TYR A 58 2.15 -10.84 3.96
CA TYR A 58 1.34 -10.22 2.92
C TYR A 58 1.65 -10.90 1.59
N ASP A 59 0.64 -11.48 0.95
CA ASP A 59 0.81 -12.19 -0.32
C ASP A 59 1.00 -11.22 -1.50
N ILE A 60 2.23 -11.15 -2.00
CA ILE A 60 2.65 -10.34 -3.15
C ILE A 60 2.84 -11.19 -4.42
N SER A 61 2.36 -12.43 -4.43
CA SER A 61 2.45 -13.32 -5.60
C SER A 61 1.77 -12.70 -6.82
N GLY A 62 2.49 -12.69 -7.95
CA GLY A 62 2.01 -12.09 -9.20
C GLY A 62 1.95 -10.55 -9.21
N LYS A 63 2.39 -9.90 -8.12
CA LYS A 63 2.38 -8.44 -7.98
C LYS A 63 3.79 -7.89 -8.05
N GLN A 64 3.93 -6.68 -8.59
CA GLN A 64 5.20 -5.95 -8.63
C GLN A 64 5.01 -4.59 -7.99
N SER A 65 6.00 -4.13 -7.21
CA SER A 65 5.94 -2.82 -6.57
C SER A 65 5.99 -1.70 -7.62
N LEU A 66 5.46 -0.53 -7.28
CA LEU A 66 5.57 0.64 -8.14
C LEU A 66 7.03 1.04 -8.35
N SER A 67 7.86 0.95 -7.30
CA SER A 67 9.30 1.26 -7.37
C SER A 67 10.01 0.46 -8.46
N VAL A 68 9.64 -0.82 -8.65
CA VAL A 68 10.20 -1.69 -9.69
C VAL A 68 9.55 -1.43 -11.04
N LEU A 69 8.22 -1.32 -11.09
CA LEU A 69 7.48 -1.16 -12.35
C LEU A 69 7.78 0.16 -13.05
N TYR A 70 7.90 1.24 -12.27
CA TYR A 70 8.07 2.62 -12.72
C TYR A 70 9.48 3.15 -12.46
N GLU A 71 10.48 2.26 -12.28
CA GLU A 71 11.90 2.64 -12.26
C GLU A 71 12.30 3.33 -13.58
N ARG A 72 11.76 2.83 -14.70
CA ARG A 72 12.07 3.29 -16.07
C ARG A 72 10.82 3.51 -16.93
N LYS A 73 9.64 3.51 -16.31
CA LYS A 73 8.36 3.78 -16.97
C LYS A 73 7.74 5.01 -16.37
N PHE A 74 6.84 5.61 -17.14
CA PHE A 74 6.04 6.73 -16.72
C PHE A 74 4.56 6.33 -16.64
N PHE A 75 3.83 6.92 -15.70
CA PHE A 75 2.39 6.84 -15.62
C PHE A 75 1.78 7.70 -16.72
N ASP A 76 1.02 7.07 -17.62
CA ASP A 76 0.04 7.79 -18.43
C ASP A 76 -1.19 8.16 -17.58
N GLY A 77 -2.07 8.96 -18.18
CA GLY A 77 -3.26 9.47 -17.51
C GLY A 77 -4.23 8.37 -17.10
N GLU A 78 -4.26 7.23 -17.80
CA GLU A 78 -5.16 6.11 -17.46
C GLU A 78 -4.63 5.33 -16.24
N ALA A 79 -3.34 5.00 -16.26
CA ALA A 79 -2.66 4.29 -15.18
C ALA A 79 -2.69 5.11 -13.88
N LEU A 80 -2.40 6.42 -13.96
CA LEU A 80 -2.46 7.30 -12.79
C LEU A 80 -3.89 7.43 -12.25
N ARG A 81 -4.89 7.63 -13.13
CA ARG A 81 -6.30 7.68 -12.73
C ARG A 81 -6.72 6.41 -12.01
N LYS A 82 -6.20 5.27 -12.48
CA LYS A 82 -6.48 3.97 -11.89
C LYS A 82 -5.86 3.84 -10.51
N LEU A 83 -4.60 4.23 -10.35
CA LEU A 83 -3.92 4.24 -9.06
C LEU A 83 -4.67 5.07 -8.02
N LEU A 84 -5.02 6.32 -8.36
CA LEU A 84 -5.73 7.23 -7.46
C LEU A 84 -7.14 6.75 -7.13
N ARG A 85 -7.83 6.13 -8.09
CA ARG A 85 -9.16 5.53 -7.86
C ARG A 85 -9.09 4.32 -6.94
N ASP A 86 -8.15 3.41 -7.16
CA ASP A 86 -7.97 2.22 -6.32
C ASP A 86 -7.59 2.65 -4.89
N LEU A 87 -6.73 3.66 -4.74
CA LEU A 87 -6.39 4.25 -3.43
C LEU A 87 -7.63 4.84 -2.73
N LYS A 88 -8.44 5.64 -3.44
CA LYS A 88 -9.67 6.21 -2.88
C LYS A 88 -10.66 5.14 -2.42
N GLU A 89 -10.76 4.02 -3.14
CA GLU A 89 -11.60 2.89 -2.74
C GLU A 89 -11.12 2.27 -1.42
N VAL A 90 -9.80 2.13 -1.24
CA VAL A 90 -9.21 1.64 0.02
C VAL A 90 -9.56 2.53 1.20
N TYR A 91 -9.36 3.86 1.08
CA TYR A 91 -9.74 4.82 2.13
C TYR A 91 -11.22 4.67 2.51
N LYS A 92 -12.11 4.64 1.51
CA LYS A 92 -13.56 4.50 1.73
C LYS A 92 -13.89 3.18 2.45
N ASN A 93 -13.22 2.09 2.08
CA ASN A 93 -13.45 0.79 2.69
C ASN A 93 -13.00 0.80 4.15
N LEU A 94 -11.79 1.28 4.47
CA LEU A 94 -11.28 1.34 5.84
C LEU A 94 -12.17 2.19 6.75
N SER A 95 -12.56 3.39 6.30
CA SER A 95 -13.48 4.25 7.07
C SER A 95 -14.83 3.58 7.33
N GLY A 96 -15.33 2.76 6.39
CA GLY A 96 -16.58 2.01 6.55
C GLY A 96 -16.54 0.94 7.66
N TYR A 97 -15.34 0.47 8.03
CA TYR A 97 -15.12 -0.48 9.13
C TYR A 97 -14.53 0.18 10.38
N LEU A 98 -14.45 1.51 10.42
CA LEU A 98 -13.81 2.29 11.49
C LEU A 98 -12.34 1.91 11.72
N ALA A 99 -11.69 1.30 10.73
CA ALA A 99 -10.25 1.05 10.78
C ALA A 99 -9.51 2.34 10.45
N ASP A 100 -8.44 2.62 11.19
CA ASP A 100 -7.64 3.81 10.99
C ASP A 100 -7.01 3.79 9.59
N THR A 101 -7.14 4.90 8.85
CA THR A 101 -6.62 5.04 7.49
C THR A 101 -5.14 5.44 7.46
N GLU A 102 -4.59 5.95 8.55
CA GLU A 102 -3.18 6.38 8.63
C GLU A 102 -2.21 5.19 8.54
N GLY A 103 -2.68 3.98 8.81
CA GLY A 103 -1.93 2.75 8.61
C GLY A 103 -1.67 2.39 7.14
N ILE A 104 -2.25 3.10 6.16
CA ILE A 104 -1.93 2.89 4.73
C ILE A 104 -0.50 3.38 4.46
N ILE A 105 0.30 2.54 3.81
CA ILE A 105 1.68 2.89 3.42
C ILE A 105 1.69 3.45 2.01
N LEU A 106 1.88 4.77 1.90
CA LEU A 106 2.04 5.48 0.62
C LEU A 106 3.53 5.57 0.24
N ASP A 107 4.13 4.42 -0.01
CA ASP A 107 5.52 4.30 -0.46
C ASP A 107 5.52 3.42 -1.73
N PRO A 108 6.15 3.86 -2.84
CA PRO A 108 6.24 3.07 -4.06
C PRO A 108 6.82 1.65 -3.88
N GLU A 109 7.63 1.40 -2.86
CA GLU A 109 8.13 0.07 -2.52
C GLU A 109 7.05 -0.87 -1.96
N TYR A 110 6.02 -0.29 -1.34
CA TYR A 110 4.95 -1.02 -0.63
C TYR A 110 3.57 -0.89 -1.29
N ILE A 111 3.51 -0.28 -2.47
CA ILE A 111 2.34 -0.27 -3.35
C ILE A 111 2.61 -1.20 -4.53
N PHE A 112 1.69 -2.12 -4.81
CA PHE A 112 1.89 -3.18 -5.77
C PHE A 112 0.80 -3.18 -6.85
N LEU A 113 1.18 -3.44 -8.09
CA LEU A 113 0.24 -3.75 -9.18
C LEU A 113 0.19 -5.27 -9.38
N ASP A 114 -0.99 -5.86 -9.29
CA ASP A 114 -1.23 -7.20 -9.80
C ASP A 114 -1.21 -7.14 -11.33
N THR A 115 -0.17 -7.72 -11.92
CA THR A 115 0.06 -7.67 -13.38
C THR A 115 -0.95 -8.49 -14.18
N ASN A 116 -1.68 -9.41 -13.55
CA ASN A 116 -2.72 -10.21 -14.20
C ASN A 116 -4.08 -9.51 -14.14
N GLN A 117 -4.41 -8.89 -13.00
CA GLN A 117 -5.71 -8.23 -12.77
C GLN A 117 -5.69 -6.74 -13.12
N GLY A 118 -4.49 -6.15 -13.27
CA GLY A 118 -4.28 -4.72 -13.43
C GLY A 118 -4.68 -3.90 -12.20
N ARG A 119 -4.83 -4.49 -11.00
CA ARG A 119 -5.31 -3.80 -9.78
C ARG A 119 -4.17 -3.40 -8.85
N PHE A 120 -4.24 -2.17 -8.31
CA PHE A 120 -3.29 -1.73 -7.29
C PHE A 120 -3.69 -2.24 -5.92
N TYR A 121 -2.67 -2.61 -5.14
CA TYR A 121 -2.76 -3.13 -3.79
C TYR A 121 -1.82 -2.33 -2.89
N PHE A 122 -2.33 -1.89 -1.75
CA PHE A 122 -1.58 -1.07 -0.79
C PHE A 122 -1.26 -1.91 0.44
N LEU A 123 -0.04 -1.75 0.95
CA LEU A 123 0.31 -2.28 2.26
C LEU A 123 -0.38 -1.46 3.35
N TYR A 124 -0.84 -2.15 4.38
CA TYR A 124 -1.33 -1.55 5.61
C TYR A 124 -0.48 -2.03 6.78
N TYR A 125 0.08 -1.09 7.55
CA TYR A 125 0.76 -1.37 8.81
C TYR A 125 0.60 -0.19 9.77
N PRO A 126 -0.01 -0.39 10.95
CA PRO A 126 -0.41 0.73 11.81
C PRO A 126 0.78 1.44 12.49
N GLN A 127 1.87 0.72 12.84
CA GLN A 127 3.00 1.27 13.60
C GLN A 127 4.05 1.96 12.71
N THR A 128 3.63 2.94 11.93
CA THR A 128 4.54 3.60 11.00
C THR A 128 4.68 5.08 11.33
N GLU A 129 5.93 5.55 11.43
CA GLU A 129 6.22 6.94 11.79
C GLU A 129 5.62 7.92 10.79
N THR A 130 5.00 8.96 11.33
CA THR A 130 4.07 9.90 10.69
C THR A 130 4.76 11.03 9.92
N GLU A 131 5.79 10.74 9.13
CA GLU A 131 6.31 11.74 8.18
C GLU A 131 5.38 11.83 6.95
N ASP A 132 5.43 12.95 6.23
CA ASP A 132 4.50 13.38 5.15
C ASP A 132 4.45 12.42 3.94
N ARG A 133 3.96 11.19 4.14
CA ARG A 133 3.93 10.14 3.10
C ARG A 133 3.10 10.54 1.91
N ALA A 134 1.99 11.24 2.15
CA ALA A 134 1.14 11.69 1.07
C ALA A 134 1.88 12.73 0.20
N GLY A 135 2.59 13.67 0.81
CA GLY A 135 3.46 14.62 0.12
C GLY A 135 4.60 13.93 -0.62
N GLU A 136 5.38 13.06 0.04
CA GLU A 136 6.48 12.31 -0.59
C GLU A 136 6.00 11.44 -1.76
N PHE A 137 4.86 10.77 -1.60
CA PHE A 137 4.25 9.99 -2.66
C PHE A 137 3.79 10.88 -3.82
N SER A 138 3.26 12.06 -3.53
CA SER A 138 2.88 13.00 -4.59
C SER A 138 4.08 13.55 -5.36
N GLU A 139 5.21 13.77 -4.70
CA GLU A 139 6.48 14.14 -5.33
C GLU A 139 6.98 13.01 -6.23
N TYR A 140 6.95 11.76 -5.75
CA TYR A 140 7.27 10.59 -6.57
C TYR A 140 6.38 10.50 -7.82
N LEU A 141 5.07 10.77 -7.71
CA LEU A 141 4.18 10.72 -8.86
C LEU A 141 4.52 11.81 -9.88
N LEU A 142 4.81 13.04 -9.45
CA LEU A 142 5.23 14.12 -10.34
C LEU A 142 6.51 13.78 -11.12
N ASP A 143 7.46 13.08 -10.50
CA ASP A 143 8.70 12.64 -11.16
C ASP A 143 8.51 11.46 -12.13
N ARG A 144 7.33 10.82 -12.10
CA ARG A 144 7.05 9.54 -12.78
C ARG A 144 5.84 9.58 -13.71
N ILE A 145 5.39 10.75 -14.15
CA ILE A 145 4.33 10.88 -15.17
C ILE A 145 4.89 11.11 -16.58
N GLU A 146 4.09 10.80 -17.60
CA GLU A 146 4.40 11.14 -18.99
C GLU A 146 4.07 12.63 -19.23
N ASP A 147 5.11 13.47 -19.33
CA ASP A 147 4.95 14.94 -19.48
C ASP A 147 4.15 15.36 -20.72
N LYS A 148 4.09 14.51 -21.75
CA LYS A 148 3.31 14.79 -22.96
C LYS A 148 1.83 14.42 -22.83
N ASP A 149 1.45 13.71 -21.77
CA ASP A 149 0.07 13.38 -21.45
C ASP A 149 -0.50 14.43 -20.49
N GLU A 150 -1.24 15.39 -21.04
CA GLU A 150 -1.91 16.45 -20.26
C GLU A 150 -2.80 15.89 -19.15
N SER A 151 -3.41 14.71 -19.35
CA SER A 151 -4.23 14.07 -18.33
C SER A 151 -3.39 13.52 -17.18
N ALA A 152 -2.20 12.98 -17.45
CA ALA A 152 -1.29 12.52 -16.40
C ALA A 152 -0.79 13.71 -15.57
N VAL A 153 -0.33 14.77 -16.26
CA VAL A 153 0.15 16.02 -15.65
C VAL A 153 -0.90 16.63 -14.73
N MET A 154 -2.11 16.86 -15.24
CA MET A 154 -3.20 17.48 -14.47
C MET A 154 -3.53 16.67 -13.21
N GLN A 155 -3.65 15.34 -13.32
CA GLN A 155 -4.01 14.48 -12.19
C GLN A 155 -2.92 14.43 -11.11
N ALA A 156 -1.64 14.37 -11.50
CA ALA A 156 -0.53 14.38 -10.54
C ALA A 156 -0.44 15.72 -9.80
N TYR A 157 -0.59 16.85 -10.52
CA TYR A 157 -0.62 18.17 -9.91
C TYR A 157 -1.82 18.37 -8.98
N GLU A 158 -3.01 17.89 -9.35
CA GLU A 158 -4.19 17.92 -8.49
C GLU A 158 -3.96 17.13 -7.20
N PHE A 159 -3.37 15.94 -7.30
CA PHE A 159 -3.03 15.13 -6.12
C PHE A 159 -1.99 15.82 -5.23
N TYR A 160 -0.90 16.32 -5.81
CA TYR A 160 0.14 17.07 -5.09
C TYR A 160 -0.43 18.26 -4.31
N ARG A 161 -1.31 19.05 -4.93
CA ARG A 161 -1.97 20.20 -4.28
C ARG A 161 -2.98 19.83 -3.20
N LEU A 162 -3.47 18.59 -3.19
CA LEU A 162 -4.43 18.13 -2.18
C LEU A 162 -3.73 17.73 -0.88
N VAL A 163 -2.49 17.23 -1.00
CA VAL A 163 -1.74 16.62 0.11
C VAL A 163 -0.63 17.52 0.66
N LYS A 164 -0.23 18.57 -0.07
CA LYS A 164 0.65 19.65 0.38
C LYS A 164 -0.15 20.89 0.79
#